data_AF-A0A2W0C372-F1
#
_entry.id   AF-A0A2W0C372-F1
#
_cell.length_a   1.000
_cell.length_b   1.000
_cell.length_c   1.000
_cell.angle_alpha   90.00
_cell.angle_beta   90.00
_cell.angle_gamma   90.00
#
_symmetry.space_group_name_H-M   'P 1'
#
loop_
_entity.id
_entity.type
_entity.pdbx_description
1 polymer ?
#
loop_
_entity_poly.entity_id
_entity_poly.type
_entity_poly.pdbx_seq_one_letter_code
_entity_poly.pdbx_strand_id
1 'polypeptide(L)'
;MAAERGLSEHFSFMECDLNNWKAEHQFDSILAIHSLHHVVALEKLFDEVHRSLSDDGAFLINDMIGRNGHLRWPEALQVVQAFWKGLPHSKKYNHQLNRFEDEFVNWDCSTEGFEGIRAQDILPELIKRFEFECFLGFANVIDIFVDRSFGHNFDPKKESDIAFIDRVAMTDEALIESGKIKPTHLIAALKKQGAVLKTYKHLTPEFCVRPP
;
A
#
# COMPACT_ATOMS: atom_id res chain seq x y z
N MET A 1 -16.49 3.51 22.45
CA MET A 1 -15.23 4.28 22.34
C MET A 1 -14.28 3.96 23.50
N ALA A 2 -13.00 4.34 23.47
CA ALA A 2 -12.02 4.00 24.53
C ALA A 2 -12.45 4.43 25.95
N ALA A 3 -13.12 5.58 26.07
CA ALA A 3 -13.69 6.08 27.32
C ALA A 3 -14.77 5.15 27.91
N GLU A 4 -15.66 4.61 27.07
CA GLU A 4 -16.69 3.65 27.50
C GLU A 4 -16.09 2.32 28.00
N ARG A 5 -14.83 2.04 27.64
CA ARG A 5 -14.09 0.85 28.07
C ARG A 5 -13.10 1.14 29.21
N GLY A 6 -13.08 2.37 29.75
CA GLY A 6 -12.17 2.75 30.83
C GLY A 6 -10.69 2.79 30.45
N LEU A 7 -10.38 2.92 29.15
CA LEU A 7 -9.00 2.86 28.65
C LEU A 7 -8.34 4.23 28.48
N SER A 8 -9.05 5.33 28.75
CA SER A 8 -8.60 6.69 28.44
C SER A 8 -7.23 7.04 29.03
N GLU A 9 -6.88 6.51 30.20
CA GLU A 9 -5.58 6.79 30.84
C GLU A 9 -4.38 6.16 30.10
N HIS A 10 -4.63 5.23 29.17
CA HIS A 10 -3.61 4.57 28.36
C HIS A 10 -3.44 5.19 26.96
N PHE A 11 -4.24 6.19 26.61
CA PHE A 11 -4.20 6.82 25.29
C PHE A 11 -3.96 8.33 25.42
N SER A 12 -2.99 8.82 24.66
CA SER A 12 -2.85 10.25 24.35
C SER A 12 -3.16 10.44 22.88
N PHE A 13 -3.98 11.45 22.57
CA PHE A 13 -4.33 11.80 21.20
C PHE A 13 -3.73 13.15 20.85
N MET A 14 -3.17 13.25 19.67
CA MET A 14 -2.57 14.47 19.14
C MET A 14 -3.13 14.73 17.73
N GLU A 15 -3.54 15.96 17.49
CA GLU A 15 -3.77 16.46 16.14
C GLU A 15 -2.48 17.12 15.66
N CYS A 16 -1.89 16.59 14.58
CA CYS A 16 -0.67 17.15 14.01
C CYS A 16 -0.57 16.89 12.51
N ASP A 17 0.24 17.70 11.83
CA ASP A 17 0.65 17.47 10.45
C ASP A 17 1.93 16.60 10.44
N LEU A 18 1.83 15.39 9.92
CA LEU A 18 2.95 14.45 9.82
C LEU A 18 4.12 14.97 8.98
N ASN A 19 3.90 15.95 8.09
CA ASN A 19 4.99 16.58 7.34
C ASN A 19 5.93 17.39 8.24
N ASN A 20 5.48 17.75 9.44
CA ASN A 20 6.19 18.58 10.41
C ASN A 20 6.23 17.97 11.81
N TRP A 21 5.78 16.72 11.96
CA TRP A 21 5.69 16.04 13.24
C TRP A 21 7.09 15.86 13.87
N LYS A 22 7.12 15.97 15.20
CA LYS A 22 8.28 15.70 16.03
C LYS A 22 7.84 14.88 17.22
N ALA A 23 8.54 13.80 17.48
CA ALA A 23 8.35 12.94 18.63
C ALA A 23 8.89 13.61 19.89
N GLU A 24 8.05 13.67 20.92
CA GLU A 24 8.40 14.15 22.26
C GLU A 24 9.14 13.09 23.10
N HIS A 25 8.97 11.82 22.74
CA HIS A 25 9.49 10.67 23.48
C HIS A 25 10.15 9.66 22.53
N GLN A 26 10.84 8.69 23.12
CA GLN A 26 11.21 7.48 22.40
C GLN A 26 10.09 6.45 22.48
N PHE A 27 9.98 5.60 21.46
CA PHE A 27 8.96 4.58 21.33
C PHE A 27 9.59 3.20 21.05
N ASP A 28 9.11 2.17 21.73
CA ASP A 28 9.49 0.78 21.43
C ASP A 28 8.79 0.24 20.17
N SER A 29 7.70 0.88 19.77
CA SER A 29 7.01 0.56 18.54
C SER A 29 6.34 1.78 17.94
N ILE A 30 6.48 1.96 16.64
CA ILE A 30 5.77 2.97 15.86
C ILE A 30 4.98 2.21 14.80
N LEU A 31 3.71 2.55 14.62
CA LEU A 31 2.83 1.91 13.65
C LEU A 31 2.36 2.95 12.63
N ALA A 32 2.50 2.62 11.34
CA ALA A 32 1.91 3.39 10.24
C ALA A 32 1.00 2.47 9.42
N ILE A 33 -0.29 2.74 9.44
CA ILE A 33 -1.31 1.90 8.81
C ILE A 33 -2.13 2.79 7.88
N HIS A 34 -1.96 2.61 6.56
CA HIS A 34 -2.60 3.39 5.51
C HIS A 34 -2.50 4.91 5.76
N SER A 35 -1.31 5.38 6.10
CA SER A 35 -1.07 6.78 6.47
C SER A 35 0.10 7.43 5.73
N LEU A 36 1.15 6.67 5.40
CA LEU A 36 2.39 7.19 4.82
C LEU A 36 2.16 7.79 3.43
N HIS A 37 1.28 7.19 2.64
CA HIS A 37 0.99 7.64 1.28
C HIS A 37 0.30 9.02 1.18
N HIS A 38 -0.11 9.60 2.31
CA HIS A 38 -0.59 10.99 2.40
C HIS A 38 0.50 12.02 2.76
N VAL A 39 1.74 11.58 3.01
CA VAL A 39 2.83 12.43 3.49
C VAL A 39 3.72 12.87 2.33
N VAL A 40 3.98 14.17 2.24
CA VAL A 40 4.91 14.75 1.25
C VAL A 40 6.34 14.73 1.77
N ALA A 41 6.55 15.07 3.04
CA ALA A 41 7.89 15.16 3.65
C ALA A 41 8.37 13.81 4.21
N LEU A 42 8.34 12.75 3.39
CA LEU A 42 8.69 11.37 3.77
C LEU A 42 10.08 11.27 4.41
N GLU A 43 11.07 11.97 3.86
CA GLU A 43 12.44 11.98 4.36
C GLU A 43 12.50 12.48 5.81
N LYS A 44 11.84 13.60 6.09
CA LYS A 44 11.78 14.18 7.44
C LYS A 44 11.04 13.28 8.41
N LEU A 45 9.89 12.74 7.98
CA LEU A 45 9.11 11.82 8.80
C LEU A 45 9.93 10.58 9.15
N PHE A 46 10.58 9.96 8.18
CA PHE A 46 11.37 8.76 8.42
C PHE A 46 12.64 9.02 9.22
N ASP A 47 13.30 10.16 9.04
CA ASP A 47 14.41 10.58 9.92
C ASP A 47 13.93 10.72 11.37
N GLU A 48 12.73 11.29 11.57
CA GLU A 48 12.15 11.48 12.89
C GLU A 48 11.67 10.17 13.54
N VAL A 49 11.04 9.27 12.75
CA VAL A 49 10.70 7.91 13.19
C VAL A 49 11.97 7.17 13.58
N HIS A 50 13.01 7.21 12.75
CA HIS A 50 14.28 6.58 13.07
C HIS A 50 14.89 7.16 14.34
N ARG A 51 14.90 8.48 14.52
CA ARG A 51 15.42 9.14 15.74
C ARG A 51 14.66 8.75 17.00
N SER A 52 13.34 8.62 16.90
CA SER A 52 12.44 8.41 18.04
C SER A 52 12.15 6.95 18.35
N LEU A 53 12.47 6.02 17.46
CA LEU A 53 12.40 4.59 17.77
C LEU A 53 13.48 4.24 18.81
N SER A 54 13.22 3.32 19.73
CA SER A 54 14.27 2.76 20.60
C SER A 54 15.21 1.86 19.79
N ASP A 55 16.39 1.52 20.34
CA ASP A 55 17.41 0.75 19.60
C ASP A 55 16.96 -0.69 19.28
N ASP A 56 16.13 -1.26 20.15
CA ASP A 56 15.49 -2.57 19.97
C ASP A 56 14.04 -2.46 19.45
N GLY A 57 13.58 -1.25 19.14
CA GLY A 57 12.22 -0.96 18.74
C GLY A 57 11.89 -1.40 17.30
N ALA A 58 10.60 -1.44 17.00
CA ALA A 58 10.09 -1.83 15.68
C ALA A 58 9.22 -0.74 15.03
N PHE A 59 9.51 -0.42 13.77
CA PHE A 59 8.61 0.36 12.93
C PHE A 59 7.77 -0.60 12.07
N LEU A 60 6.47 -0.63 12.33
CA LEU A 60 5.53 -1.56 11.73
C LEU A 60 4.66 -0.82 10.72
N ILE A 61 4.58 -1.35 9.50
CA ILE A 61 3.94 -0.69 8.38
C ILE A 61 2.94 -1.62 7.70
N ASN A 62 1.75 -1.10 7.40
CA ASN A 62 0.82 -1.66 6.42
C ASN A 62 0.33 -0.52 5.53
N ASP A 63 0.90 -0.37 4.35
CA ASP A 63 0.72 0.84 3.55
C ASP A 63 0.87 0.59 2.04
N MET A 64 0.63 1.63 1.25
CA MET A 64 0.65 1.63 -0.21
C MET A 64 1.96 2.23 -0.72
N ILE A 65 2.62 1.52 -1.63
CA ILE A 65 3.92 1.88 -2.23
C ILE A 65 3.90 1.92 -3.76
N GLY A 66 2.69 1.95 -4.34
CA GLY A 66 2.49 2.04 -5.77
C GLY A 66 2.80 3.41 -6.35
N ARG A 67 2.57 3.58 -7.65
CA ARG A 67 2.73 4.86 -8.34
C ARG A 67 1.89 5.94 -7.65
N ASN A 68 2.36 7.19 -7.70
CA ASN A 68 1.61 8.31 -7.14
C ASN A 68 0.17 8.37 -7.67
N GLY A 69 -0.75 8.76 -6.80
CA GLY A 69 -2.19 8.82 -7.09
C GLY A 69 -2.86 7.47 -7.28
N HIS A 70 -2.26 6.38 -6.80
CA HIS A 70 -2.67 4.99 -7.04
C HIS A 70 -2.68 4.57 -8.51
N LEU A 71 -2.07 5.37 -9.38
CA LEU A 71 -1.99 5.08 -10.80
C LEU A 71 -1.31 3.73 -11.04
N ARG A 72 -1.66 3.09 -12.16
CA ARG A 72 -0.86 1.99 -12.69
C ARG A 72 0.28 2.54 -13.55
N TRP A 73 1.46 1.94 -13.44
CA TRP A 73 2.51 2.11 -14.45
C TRP A 73 2.09 1.46 -15.77
N PRO A 74 2.65 1.88 -16.91
CA PRO A 74 2.23 1.39 -18.23
C PRO A 74 2.17 -0.14 -18.33
N GLU A 75 3.15 -0.84 -17.78
CA GLU A 75 3.26 -2.30 -17.75
C GLU A 75 2.07 -2.97 -17.02
N ALA A 76 1.68 -2.44 -15.86
CA ALA A 76 0.55 -2.96 -15.09
C ALA A 76 -0.80 -2.51 -15.69
N LEU A 77 -0.85 -1.28 -16.22
CA LEU A 77 -2.06 -0.72 -16.83
C LEU A 77 -2.49 -1.55 -18.06
N GLN A 78 -1.54 -2.01 -18.87
CA GLN A 78 -1.83 -2.89 -20.00
C GLN A 78 -2.54 -4.19 -19.55
N VAL A 79 -2.12 -4.75 -18.41
CA VAL A 79 -2.72 -5.97 -17.85
C VAL A 79 -4.12 -5.69 -17.32
N VAL A 80 -4.31 -4.61 -16.56
CA VAL A 80 -5.63 -4.17 -16.09
C VAL A 80 -6.58 -3.98 -17.28
N GLN A 81 -6.16 -3.26 -18.32
CA GLN A 81 -6.97 -3.02 -19.51
C GLN A 81 -7.31 -4.31 -20.27
N ALA A 82 -6.41 -5.28 -20.31
CA ALA A 82 -6.68 -6.58 -20.94
C ALA A 82 -7.79 -7.34 -20.20
N PHE A 83 -7.74 -7.41 -18.86
CA PHE A 83 -8.82 -7.99 -18.07
C PHE A 83 -10.12 -7.18 -18.19
N TRP A 84 -10.03 -5.85 -18.16
CA TRP A 84 -11.18 -4.95 -18.26
C TRP A 84 -11.97 -5.14 -19.54
N LYS A 85 -11.28 -5.28 -20.68
CA LYS A 85 -11.92 -5.53 -21.99
C LYS A 85 -12.73 -6.83 -22.02
N GLY A 86 -12.29 -7.83 -21.26
CA GLY A 86 -12.99 -9.12 -21.13
C GLY A 86 -14.15 -9.10 -20.12
N LEU A 87 -14.34 -8.03 -19.35
CA LEU A 87 -15.40 -7.97 -18.36
C LEU A 87 -16.78 -7.76 -19.01
N PRO A 88 -17.82 -8.47 -18.54
CA PRO A 88 -19.18 -8.17 -18.94
C PRO A 88 -19.60 -6.80 -18.39
N HIS A 89 -20.52 -6.14 -19.11
CA HIS A 89 -21.02 -4.80 -18.81
C HIS A 89 -21.45 -4.62 -17.34
N SER A 90 -22.08 -5.65 -16.76
CA SER A 90 -22.55 -5.65 -15.37
C SER A 90 -21.42 -5.60 -14.32
N LYS A 91 -20.15 -5.77 -14.70
CA LYS A 91 -19.00 -5.79 -13.78
C LYS A 91 -18.18 -4.51 -13.79
N LYS A 92 -18.57 -3.52 -14.59
CA LYS A 92 -17.84 -2.25 -14.77
C LYS A 92 -18.54 -1.05 -14.14
N TYR A 93 -19.37 -1.28 -13.13
CA TYR A 93 -20.00 -0.20 -12.37
C TYR A 93 -19.07 0.27 -11.26
N ASN A 94 -18.71 1.54 -11.27
CA ASN A 94 -17.92 2.17 -10.22
C ASN A 94 -18.85 2.57 -9.07
N HIS A 95 -18.76 1.85 -7.94
CA HIS A 95 -19.60 2.06 -6.76
C HIS A 95 -19.20 3.31 -5.97
N GLN A 96 -17.91 3.69 -5.99
CA GLN A 96 -17.44 4.87 -5.28
C GLN A 96 -17.91 6.17 -5.95
N LEU A 97 -17.89 6.20 -7.29
CA LEU A 97 -18.31 7.36 -8.08
C LEU A 97 -19.75 7.27 -8.60
N ASN A 98 -20.45 6.19 -8.28
CA ASN A 98 -21.84 5.92 -8.68
C ASN A 98 -22.06 6.10 -10.20
N ARG A 99 -21.15 5.54 -11.02
CA ARG A 99 -21.17 5.68 -12.48
C ARG A 99 -20.72 4.41 -13.19
N PHE A 100 -21.11 4.29 -14.45
CA PHE A 100 -20.64 3.22 -15.33
C PHE A 100 -19.35 3.63 -16.07
N GLU A 101 -18.41 2.70 -16.24
CA GLU A 101 -17.13 2.93 -16.93
C GLU A 101 -16.90 1.88 -18.03
N ASP A 102 -17.06 2.26 -19.30
CA ASP A 102 -16.86 1.31 -20.41
C ASP A 102 -15.39 0.88 -20.53
N GLU A 103 -14.51 1.85 -20.35
CA GLU A 103 -13.05 1.69 -20.30
C GLU A 103 -12.54 1.98 -18.89
N PHE A 104 -11.48 1.30 -18.47
CA PHE A 104 -10.82 1.58 -17.21
C PHE A 104 -10.09 2.92 -17.29
N VAL A 105 -10.41 3.84 -16.37
CA VAL A 105 -9.75 5.13 -16.26
C VAL A 105 -8.66 5.07 -15.19
N ASN A 106 -7.40 5.24 -15.61
CA ASN A 106 -6.26 5.32 -14.69
C ASN A 106 -6.21 6.73 -14.07
N TRP A 107 -7.08 6.97 -13.10
CA TRP A 107 -7.27 8.27 -12.44
C TRP A 107 -6.16 8.58 -11.43
N ASP A 108 -5.73 9.84 -11.38
CA ASP A 108 -4.74 10.30 -10.40
C ASP A 108 -5.42 10.84 -9.14
N CYS A 109 -5.41 10.02 -8.09
CA CYS A 109 -6.02 10.39 -6.80
C CYS A 109 -5.21 11.43 -6.01
N SER A 110 -3.95 11.71 -6.37
CA SER A 110 -3.07 12.57 -5.56
C SER A 110 -3.50 14.04 -5.57
N THR A 111 -4.25 14.45 -6.59
CA THR A 111 -4.74 15.81 -6.78
C THR A 111 -5.83 16.21 -5.78
N GLU A 112 -6.45 15.24 -5.11
CA GLU A 112 -7.50 15.44 -4.10
C GLU A 112 -7.13 14.69 -2.81
N GLY A 113 -6.93 15.41 -1.69
CA GLY A 113 -6.72 14.78 -0.38
C GLY A 113 -5.38 14.05 -0.18
N PHE A 114 -4.39 14.29 -1.05
CA PHE A 114 -3.04 13.67 -1.00
C PHE A 114 -3.06 12.13 -1.08
N GLU A 115 -4.12 11.54 -1.64
CA GLU A 115 -4.26 10.09 -1.76
C GLU A 115 -3.17 9.53 -2.69
N GLY A 116 -2.09 9.01 -2.10
CA GLY A 116 -0.94 8.51 -2.83
C GLY A 116 -0.01 9.60 -3.34
N ILE A 117 0.11 10.76 -2.68
CA ILE A 117 0.87 11.92 -3.18
C ILE A 117 2.34 11.63 -3.50
N ARG A 118 2.98 10.78 -2.69
CA ARG A 118 4.36 10.29 -2.89
C ARG A 118 4.49 8.80 -2.59
N ALA A 119 3.44 8.02 -2.85
CA ALA A 119 3.42 6.59 -2.54
C ALA A 119 4.64 5.83 -3.13
N GLN A 120 5.06 6.19 -4.34
CA GLN A 120 6.12 5.50 -5.05
C GLN A 120 7.52 5.69 -4.41
N ASP A 121 7.66 6.72 -3.57
CA ASP A 121 8.92 7.06 -2.91
C ASP A 121 9.04 6.39 -1.53
N ILE A 122 7.96 5.85 -0.97
CA ILE A 122 7.94 5.26 0.38
C ILE A 122 8.97 4.13 0.50
N LEU A 123 8.88 3.10 -0.35
CA LEU A 123 9.78 1.95 -0.26
C LEU A 123 11.26 2.36 -0.47
N PRO A 124 11.61 3.17 -1.50
CA PRO A 124 12.96 3.72 -1.64
C PRO A 124 13.47 4.49 -0.41
N GLU A 125 12.65 5.34 0.20
CA GLU A 125 13.08 6.12 1.38
C GLU A 125 13.21 5.27 2.65
N LEU A 126 12.43 4.19 2.78
CA LEU A 126 12.56 3.22 3.86
C LEU A 126 13.87 2.43 3.75
N ILE A 127 14.20 1.93 2.55
CA ILE A 127 15.45 1.18 2.28
C ILE A 127 16.70 1.99 2.65
N LYS A 128 16.66 3.31 2.50
CA LYS A 128 17.79 4.20 2.82
C LYS A 128 18.04 4.36 4.33
N ARG A 129 17.04 4.09 5.17
CA ARG A 129 17.04 4.50 6.59
C ARG A 129 16.90 3.36 7.57
N PHE A 130 16.32 2.25 7.14
CA PHE A 130 15.98 1.16 8.04
C PHE A 130 16.44 -0.18 7.47
N GLU A 131 16.64 -1.13 8.37
CA GLU A 131 16.81 -2.53 8.02
C GLU A 131 15.47 -3.26 8.16
N PHE A 132 15.10 -4.04 7.14
CA PHE A 132 13.86 -4.81 7.16
C PHE A 132 14.06 -6.14 7.90
N GLU A 133 13.28 -6.38 8.94
CA GLU A 133 13.18 -7.70 9.61
C GLU A 133 12.17 -8.60 8.90
N CYS A 134 11.06 -8.02 8.45
CA CYS A 134 10.04 -8.71 7.67
C CYS A 134 9.56 -7.79 6.54
N PHE A 135 9.43 -8.34 5.34
CA PHE A 135 8.87 -7.64 4.20
C PHE A 135 7.95 -8.55 3.38
N LEU A 136 6.73 -8.08 3.17
CA LEU A 136 5.75 -8.65 2.28
C LEU A 136 5.25 -7.55 1.34
N GLY A 137 5.81 -7.50 0.13
CA GLY A 137 5.24 -6.71 -0.97
C GLY A 137 4.17 -7.52 -1.71
N PHE A 138 3.00 -6.94 -1.93
CA PHE A 138 1.88 -7.62 -2.58
C PHE A 138 0.99 -6.67 -3.37
N ALA A 139 0.11 -7.27 -4.18
CA ALA A 139 -0.95 -6.66 -4.98
C ALA A 139 -0.54 -5.58 -5.99
N ASN A 140 -1.16 -5.57 -7.16
CA ASN A 140 -1.08 -4.45 -8.10
C ASN A 140 -2.30 -4.37 -9.03
N VAL A 141 -2.46 -5.36 -9.90
CA VAL A 141 -3.55 -5.48 -10.87
C VAL A 141 -4.83 -5.90 -10.16
N ILE A 142 -4.70 -6.82 -9.19
CA ILE A 142 -5.83 -7.40 -8.47
C ILE A 142 -6.65 -6.35 -7.72
N ASP A 143 -6.00 -5.31 -7.18
CA ASP A 143 -6.63 -4.24 -6.40
C ASP A 143 -7.83 -3.63 -7.13
N ILE A 144 -7.70 -3.39 -8.44
CA ILE A 144 -8.76 -2.81 -9.26
C ILE A 144 -10.05 -3.64 -9.19
N PHE A 145 -9.96 -4.95 -9.08
CA PHE A 145 -11.09 -5.86 -9.18
C PHE A 145 -11.64 -6.31 -7.82
N VAL A 146 -10.95 -6.01 -6.71
CA VAL A 146 -11.36 -6.41 -5.35
C VAL A 146 -11.61 -5.23 -4.42
N ASP A 147 -11.10 -4.04 -4.76
CA ASP A 147 -11.23 -2.84 -3.93
C ASP A 147 -12.61 -2.14 -4.08
N ARG A 148 -12.88 -1.16 -3.22
CA ARG A 148 -14.13 -0.42 -3.03
C ARG A 148 -14.82 0.08 -4.30
N SER A 149 -14.07 0.38 -5.36
CA SER A 149 -14.66 0.90 -6.62
C SER A 149 -15.41 -0.18 -7.40
N PHE A 150 -14.84 -1.39 -7.52
CA PHE A 150 -15.37 -2.41 -8.43
C PHE A 150 -15.53 -3.80 -7.79
N GLY A 151 -14.91 -4.07 -6.64
CA GLY A 151 -14.99 -5.34 -5.92
C GLY A 151 -16.42 -5.77 -5.60
N HIS A 152 -17.28 -4.81 -5.29
CA HIS A 152 -18.71 -5.04 -5.04
C HIS A 152 -19.47 -5.63 -6.25
N ASN A 153 -18.89 -5.58 -7.45
CA ASN A 153 -19.48 -6.22 -8.62
C ASN A 153 -19.31 -7.74 -8.63
N PHE A 154 -18.42 -8.33 -7.83
CA PHE A 154 -18.10 -9.76 -7.85
C PHE A 154 -18.72 -10.48 -6.65
N ASP A 155 -19.46 -11.55 -6.90
CA ASP A 155 -20.11 -12.35 -5.86
C ASP A 155 -19.21 -13.52 -5.43
N PRO A 156 -18.76 -13.59 -4.16
CA PRO A 156 -17.90 -14.66 -3.67
C PRO A 156 -18.59 -16.03 -3.59
N LYS A 157 -19.89 -16.12 -3.91
CA LYS A 157 -20.64 -17.38 -4.03
C LYS A 157 -20.85 -17.81 -5.47
N LYS A 158 -20.49 -16.97 -6.45
CA LYS A 158 -20.68 -17.24 -7.88
C LYS A 158 -19.38 -17.75 -8.49
N GLU A 159 -19.38 -19.01 -8.93
CA GLU A 159 -18.20 -19.69 -9.48
C GLU A 159 -17.51 -18.93 -10.61
N SER A 160 -18.27 -18.29 -11.51
CA SER A 160 -17.68 -17.50 -12.60
C SER A 160 -16.91 -16.27 -12.12
N ASP A 161 -17.36 -15.66 -11.02
CA ASP A 161 -16.73 -14.47 -10.46
C ASP A 161 -15.48 -14.87 -9.67
N ILE A 162 -15.57 -15.94 -8.88
CA ILE A 162 -14.41 -16.55 -8.20
C ILE A 162 -13.33 -16.91 -9.23
N ALA A 163 -13.68 -17.64 -10.28
CA ALA A 163 -12.74 -18.03 -11.32
C ALA A 163 -12.14 -16.84 -12.08
N PHE A 164 -12.85 -15.71 -12.17
CA PHE A 164 -12.27 -14.48 -12.73
C PHE A 164 -11.23 -13.88 -11.78
N ILE A 165 -11.59 -13.70 -10.50
CA ILE A 165 -10.71 -13.14 -9.47
C ILE A 165 -9.45 -14.00 -9.30
N ASP A 166 -9.58 -15.32 -9.25
CA ASP A 166 -8.45 -16.24 -9.16
C ASP A 166 -7.48 -16.08 -10.35
N ARG A 167 -8.00 -15.94 -11.58
CA ARG A 167 -7.14 -15.70 -12.75
C ARG A 167 -6.41 -14.37 -12.67
N VAL A 168 -7.06 -13.32 -12.18
CA VAL A 168 -6.42 -12.01 -11.98
C VAL A 168 -5.34 -12.13 -10.92
N ALA A 169 -5.64 -12.73 -9.77
CA ALA A 169 -4.70 -12.92 -8.67
C ALA A 169 -3.47 -13.73 -9.09
N MET A 170 -3.67 -14.87 -9.75
CA MET A 170 -2.57 -15.70 -10.27
C MET A 170 -1.70 -14.93 -11.29
N THR A 171 -2.32 -14.09 -12.12
CA THR A 171 -1.59 -13.27 -13.09
C THR A 171 -0.80 -12.17 -12.38
N ASP A 172 -1.41 -11.50 -11.41
CA ASP A 172 -0.77 -10.46 -10.60
C ASP A 172 0.46 -11.00 -9.87
N GLU A 173 0.30 -12.11 -9.16
CA GLU A 173 1.39 -12.77 -8.43
C GLU A 173 2.52 -13.20 -9.36
N ALA A 174 2.21 -13.84 -10.50
CA ALA A 174 3.23 -14.27 -11.46
C ALA A 174 4.00 -13.10 -12.08
N LEU A 175 3.33 -11.98 -12.32
CA LEU A 175 3.97 -10.77 -12.87
C LEU A 175 4.82 -10.05 -11.83
N ILE A 176 4.40 -10.01 -10.57
CA ILE A 176 5.20 -9.50 -9.45
C ILE A 176 6.43 -10.38 -9.24
N GLU A 177 6.24 -11.70 -9.18
CA GLU A 177 7.31 -12.67 -8.99
C GLU A 177 8.33 -12.67 -10.13
N SER A 178 7.90 -12.44 -11.37
CA SER A 178 8.84 -12.28 -12.50
C SER A 178 9.47 -10.89 -12.58
N GLY A 179 9.05 -9.94 -11.73
CA GLY A 179 9.53 -8.56 -11.72
C GLY A 179 9.02 -7.72 -12.89
N LYS A 180 8.08 -8.23 -13.70
CA LYS A 180 7.46 -7.52 -14.83
C LYS A 180 6.58 -6.36 -14.36
N ILE A 181 5.96 -6.52 -13.20
CA ILE A 181 5.35 -5.44 -12.43
C ILE A 181 5.90 -5.48 -11.00
N LYS A 182 5.68 -4.40 -10.24
CA LYS A 182 6.09 -4.30 -8.84
C LYS A 182 4.88 -4.24 -7.92
N PRO A 183 4.96 -4.75 -6.68
CA PRO A 183 3.85 -4.66 -5.75
C PRO A 183 3.52 -3.20 -5.43
N THR A 184 2.27 -2.92 -5.09
CA THR A 184 1.79 -1.59 -4.71
C THR A 184 1.34 -1.49 -3.27
N HIS A 185 1.41 -2.58 -2.52
CA HIS A 185 1.23 -2.62 -1.07
C HIS A 185 2.45 -3.24 -0.40
N LEU A 186 2.65 -2.88 0.87
CA LEU A 186 3.57 -3.58 1.74
C LEU A 186 2.97 -3.83 3.12
N ILE A 187 3.35 -4.94 3.71
CA ILE A 187 3.36 -5.16 5.16
C ILE A 187 4.81 -5.39 5.56
N ALA A 188 5.31 -4.64 6.54
CA ALA A 188 6.71 -4.76 6.95
C ALA A 188 6.92 -4.49 8.44
N ALA A 189 7.97 -5.11 8.97
CA ALA A 189 8.57 -4.78 10.25
C ALA A 189 10.01 -4.34 10.01
N LEU A 190 10.34 -3.14 10.45
CA LEU A 190 11.63 -2.50 10.23
C LEU A 190 12.30 -2.17 11.56
N LYS A 191 13.62 -2.20 11.57
CA LYS A 191 14.48 -1.86 12.71
C LYS A 191 15.49 -0.81 12.29
N LYS A 192 16.09 -0.13 13.28
CA LYS A 192 17.24 0.75 13.01
C LYS A 192 18.45 -0.03 12.51
N GLN A 193 18.71 -1.18 13.11
CA GLN A 193 19.89 -2.00 12.84
C GLN A 193 19.71 -3.43 13.34
N GLY A 194 20.57 -4.33 12.89
CA GLY A 194 20.63 -5.72 13.35
C GLY A 194 19.46 -6.59 12.88
N ALA A 195 18.73 -6.18 11.83
CA ALA A 195 17.62 -6.96 11.31
C ALA A 195 18.13 -8.14 10.47
N VAL A 196 17.44 -9.27 10.58
CA VAL A 196 17.62 -10.41 9.66
C VAL A 196 16.37 -10.49 8.79
N LEU A 197 16.54 -10.13 7.52
CA LEU A 197 15.45 -10.01 6.56
C LEU A 197 14.73 -11.35 6.32
N LYS A 198 13.41 -11.33 6.51
CA LYS A 198 12.47 -12.37 6.05
C LYS A 198 11.61 -11.83 4.92
N THR A 199 11.60 -12.55 3.81
CA THR A 199 10.81 -12.21 2.61
C THR A 199 9.94 -13.39 2.19
N TYR A 200 8.86 -13.08 1.47
CA TYR A 200 8.17 -14.09 0.69
C TYR A 200 8.94 -14.35 -0.61
N LYS A 201 9.40 -15.60 -0.81
CA LYS A 201 10.24 -15.98 -1.95
C LYS A 201 11.46 -15.04 -2.08
N HIS A 202 11.76 -14.58 -3.29
CA HIS A 202 12.89 -13.69 -3.60
C HIS A 202 12.49 -12.20 -3.62
N LEU A 203 11.30 -11.85 -3.15
CA LEU A 203 10.75 -10.49 -3.19
C LEU A 203 11.36 -9.62 -2.08
N THR A 204 12.63 -9.24 -2.22
CA THR A 204 13.27 -8.30 -1.29
C THR A 204 12.75 -6.87 -1.49
N PRO A 205 12.90 -5.98 -0.51
CA PRO A 205 12.60 -4.56 -0.67
C PRO A 205 13.19 -3.97 -1.96
N GLU A 206 14.47 -4.23 -2.23
CA GLU A 206 15.19 -3.74 -3.40
C GLU A 206 14.64 -4.31 -4.71
N PHE A 207 14.30 -5.60 -4.73
CA PHE A 207 13.64 -6.21 -5.89
C PHE A 207 12.28 -5.58 -6.16
N CYS A 208 11.54 -5.21 -5.12
CA CYS A 208 10.20 -4.65 -5.23
C CYS A 208 10.16 -3.16 -5.57
N VAL A 209 11.29 -2.46 -5.56
CA VAL A 209 11.35 -1.08 -6.07
C VAL A 209 11.19 -1.08 -7.60
N ARG A 210 10.33 -0.20 -8.11
CA ARG A 210 10.33 0.15 -9.53
C ARG A 210 11.34 1.28 -9.76
N PRO A 211 12.39 1.08 -10.57
CA PRO A 211 13.27 2.18 -10.96
C PRO A 211 12.49 3.26 -11.73
N PRO A 212 12.96 4.52 -11.74
CA PRO A 212 12.36 5.59 -12.54
C PRO A 212 12.25 5.21 -14.03
#